data_AF-A0AAU6BYZ2-F1
#
_entry.id   AF-A0AAU6BYZ2-F1
#
_cell.length_a   1.000
_cell.length_b   1.000
_cell.length_c   1.000
_cell.angle_alpha   90.00
_cell.angle_beta   90.00
_cell.angle_gamma   90.00
#
_symmetry.space_group_name_H-M   'P 1'
#
loop_
_entity.id
_entity.type
_entity.pdbx_description
1 polymer ?
#
loop_
_entity_poly.entity_id
_entity_poly.type
_entity_poly.pdbx_seq_one_letter_code
_entity_poly.pdbx_strand_id
1 'polypeptide(L)'
;MTTPNSRDTATGSTAAPVVRYGAGAVRGRLEDGLAVFRGIPFAEPPVGEARFRAPRPVRDWDGVRDAFAFGPPPPQESGFQGRRGVLAGPTGDDWLTVNVWTPAPDPAARRPVMVWIYGGAYKLGHAGSPGYDAQHIARDGDLVVVTFNYRVGIEGFARIDGAPANRGLLDQVAALQWVRENITAFGGDPEQVTVFGESAGAGSVASLLVMPSAAGLFRRAIAQSVPGPFFSDELARDIATAIAAEAGLRPTAADLATVDPRQLPATGETLTAKMHQYEDRWGAVAHTLSPFAPVVDGEVLPTTPWQGVAAGAARDVELIVGHNRDEFRLFTVLDGQFGKITEEDAATVLRRFGPGPDAEQAYRSAFPDAAPGELHELVQSDRVFRMPCLHLAEAQVAAGGRAHVYELTWPAPGLGGVLGSCHGLDIPLLFGTFTADLGNLLFADVEPSPEALALSTRFRASWTAFARAGAPGWPAYDTERRSVQVLDTEPVVTAYPEEASRQLWEGHAFAALTLAE
;
A
#
# COMPACT_ATOMS: atom_id res chain seq x y z
N MET A 1 -7.07 53.49 -43.48
CA MET A 1 -7.00 52.08 -43.89
C MET A 1 -7.48 51.24 -42.73
N THR A 2 -8.72 50.79 -42.85
CA THR A 2 -9.39 49.79 -42.02
C THR A 2 -8.85 48.40 -42.33
N THR A 3 -8.39 47.67 -41.33
CA THR A 3 -8.23 46.22 -41.37
C THR A 3 -8.94 45.57 -40.17
N PRO A 4 -9.59 44.41 -40.34
CA PRO A 4 -10.75 44.01 -39.55
C PRO A 4 -10.49 42.84 -38.59
N ASN A 5 -11.30 42.81 -37.52
CA ASN A 5 -11.79 41.66 -36.75
C ASN A 5 -10.86 40.45 -36.55
N SER A 6 -10.28 40.36 -35.35
CA SER A 6 -10.08 39.08 -34.67
C SER A 6 -11.44 38.42 -34.45
N ARG A 7 -11.64 37.26 -35.08
CA ARG A 7 -12.75 36.36 -34.73
C ARG A 7 -12.55 35.92 -33.28
N ASP A 8 -13.51 36.26 -32.44
CA ASP A 8 -13.81 35.52 -31.21
C ASP A 8 -13.93 34.03 -31.57
N THR A 9 -12.88 33.26 -31.30
CA THR A 9 -13.02 31.83 -31.08
C THR A 9 -13.77 31.68 -29.77
N ALA A 10 -15.07 31.40 -29.90
CA ALA A 10 -15.93 31.00 -28.80
C ALA A 10 -15.19 30.00 -27.90
N THR A 11 -14.87 30.44 -26.69
CA THR A 11 -14.52 29.57 -25.57
C THR A 11 -15.75 28.71 -25.32
N GLY A 12 -15.75 27.50 -25.87
CA GLY A 12 -16.73 26.49 -25.51
C GLY A 12 -16.67 26.32 -24.01
N SER A 13 -17.73 26.74 -23.33
CA SER A 13 -17.97 26.38 -21.94
C SER A 13 -18.02 24.85 -21.90
N THR A 14 -16.92 24.21 -21.54
CA THR A 14 -16.86 22.77 -21.36
C THR A 14 -17.56 22.48 -20.04
N ALA A 15 -18.86 22.19 -20.14
CA ALA A 15 -19.66 21.84 -18.97
C ALA A 15 -18.96 20.74 -18.16
N ALA A 16 -18.88 20.94 -16.85
CA ALA A 16 -18.29 19.98 -15.92
C ALA A 16 -18.90 18.58 -16.13
N PRO A 17 -18.09 17.51 -16.25
CA PRO A 17 -18.58 16.17 -16.54
C PRO A 17 -19.51 15.68 -15.42
N VAL A 18 -20.66 15.12 -15.79
CA VAL A 18 -21.63 14.53 -14.86
C VAL A 18 -21.77 13.05 -15.15
N VAL A 19 -21.57 12.22 -14.12
CA VAL A 19 -21.74 10.77 -14.18
C VAL A 19 -22.89 10.36 -13.28
N ARG A 20 -23.82 9.57 -13.80
CA ARG A 20 -24.87 8.91 -13.02
C ARG A 20 -24.50 7.44 -12.83
N TYR A 21 -24.51 6.99 -11.59
CA TYR A 21 -24.27 5.60 -11.19
C TYR A 21 -25.33 5.15 -10.18
N GLY A 22 -25.22 3.91 -9.65
CA GLY A 22 -26.24 3.28 -8.81
C GLY A 22 -26.85 4.18 -7.74
N ALA A 23 -26.02 4.81 -6.89
CA ALA A 23 -26.50 5.61 -5.76
C ALA A 23 -26.93 7.05 -6.11
N GLY A 24 -26.64 7.56 -7.31
CA GLY A 24 -26.99 8.93 -7.68
C GLY A 24 -26.13 9.51 -8.80
N ALA A 25 -26.05 10.84 -8.88
CA ALA A 25 -25.22 11.54 -9.87
C ALA A 25 -24.14 12.41 -9.21
N VAL A 26 -22.95 12.43 -9.81
CA VAL A 26 -21.79 13.22 -9.37
C VAL A 26 -21.27 14.10 -10.50
N ARG A 27 -20.80 15.30 -10.15
CA ARG A 27 -20.17 16.26 -11.07
C ARG A 27 -18.67 16.36 -10.77
N GLY A 28 -17.84 16.06 -11.76
CA GLY A 28 -16.38 16.16 -11.68
C GLY A 28 -15.83 17.40 -12.38
N ARG A 29 -14.51 17.45 -12.57
CA ARG A 29 -13.79 18.52 -13.28
C ARG A 29 -13.06 17.97 -14.50
N LEU A 30 -12.81 18.84 -15.47
CA LEU A 30 -11.83 18.56 -16.51
C LEU A 30 -10.49 19.14 -16.07
N GLU A 31 -9.49 18.27 -15.94
CA GLU A 31 -8.15 18.62 -15.46
C GLU A 31 -7.12 17.92 -16.36
N ASP A 32 -6.28 18.70 -17.03
CA ASP A 32 -5.17 18.20 -17.86
C ASP A 32 -5.56 17.07 -18.82
N GLY A 33 -6.71 17.23 -19.48
CA GLY A 33 -7.24 16.28 -20.47
C GLY A 33 -7.97 15.07 -19.88
N LEU A 34 -8.21 15.02 -18.57
CA LEU A 34 -8.95 13.96 -17.88
C LEU A 34 -10.24 14.51 -17.28
N ALA A 35 -11.25 13.64 -17.13
CA ALA A 35 -12.36 13.87 -16.22
C ALA A 35 -12.00 13.30 -14.84
N VAL A 36 -12.03 14.15 -13.82
CA VAL A 36 -11.62 13.81 -12.46
C VAL A 36 -12.78 14.02 -11.48
N PHE A 37 -13.04 13.01 -10.67
CA PHE A 37 -14.07 13.01 -9.64
C PHE A 37 -13.43 12.65 -8.30
N ARG A 38 -13.65 13.45 -7.26
CA ARG A 38 -13.02 13.27 -5.95
C ARG A 38 -14.08 13.23 -4.86
N GLY A 39 -13.81 12.45 -3.80
CA GLY A 39 -14.66 12.41 -2.60
C GLY A 39 -16.02 11.75 -2.83
N ILE A 40 -16.12 10.80 -3.76
CA ILE A 40 -17.37 10.06 -4.00
C ILE A 40 -17.54 9.02 -2.88
N PRO A 41 -18.64 8.99 -2.11
CA PRO A 41 -18.83 7.96 -1.10
C PRO A 41 -18.98 6.58 -1.75
N PHE A 42 -18.27 5.58 -1.22
CA PHE A 42 -18.48 4.16 -1.59
C PHE A 42 -19.13 3.35 -0.46
N ALA A 43 -19.16 3.89 0.76
CA ALA A 43 -19.89 3.36 1.90
C ALA A 43 -20.47 4.48 2.77
N GLU A 44 -21.42 4.16 3.64
CA GLU A 44 -21.89 5.09 4.67
C GLU A 44 -20.74 5.52 5.61
N PRO A 45 -20.78 6.75 6.16
CA PRO A 45 -19.80 7.21 7.14
C PRO A 45 -19.70 6.26 8.35
N PRO A 46 -18.51 5.75 8.70
CA PRO A 46 -18.34 4.76 9.77
C PRO A 46 -18.25 5.43 11.16
N VAL A 47 -19.21 6.30 11.46
CA VAL A 47 -19.33 7.04 12.73
C VAL A 47 -20.66 6.71 13.43
N GLY A 48 -20.82 7.18 14.68
CA GLY A 48 -22.01 6.88 15.48
C GLY A 48 -22.24 5.37 15.62
N GLU A 49 -23.46 4.90 15.36
CA GLU A 49 -23.82 3.48 15.43
C GLU A 49 -23.12 2.61 14.37
N ALA A 50 -22.59 3.20 13.31
CA ALA A 50 -21.82 2.49 12.29
C ALA A 50 -20.34 2.34 12.66
N ARG A 51 -19.87 3.04 13.71
CA ARG A 51 -18.48 3.00 14.14
C ARG A 51 -18.06 1.59 14.55
N PHE A 52 -16.86 1.20 14.14
CA PHE A 52 -16.31 -0.15 14.28
C PHE A 52 -17.11 -1.28 13.60
N ARG A 53 -18.18 -1.02 12.86
CA ARG A 53 -18.90 -2.05 12.09
C ARG A 53 -18.26 -2.23 10.72
N ALA A 54 -18.62 -3.32 10.03
CA ALA A 54 -18.33 -3.47 8.60
C ALA A 54 -18.94 -2.30 7.81
N PRO A 55 -18.32 -1.87 6.69
CA PRO A 55 -18.86 -0.80 5.86
C PRO A 55 -20.26 -1.15 5.35
N ARG A 56 -21.12 -0.13 5.27
CA ARG A 56 -22.51 -0.27 4.78
C ARG A 56 -22.65 0.38 3.42
N PRO A 57 -23.49 -0.16 2.51
CA PRO A 57 -23.75 0.47 1.21
C PRO A 57 -24.24 1.90 1.35
N VAL A 58 -23.80 2.78 0.46
CA VAL A 58 -24.23 4.18 0.40
C VAL A 58 -25.74 4.27 0.18
N ARG A 59 -26.40 5.21 0.87
CA ARG A 59 -27.81 5.54 0.58
C ARG A 59 -27.92 6.33 -0.71
N ASP A 60 -28.91 5.98 -1.51
CA ASP A 60 -29.27 6.74 -2.70
C ASP A 60 -29.53 8.22 -2.35
N TRP A 61 -29.22 9.10 -3.30
CA TRP A 61 -29.55 10.52 -3.18
C TRP A 61 -30.11 11.11 -4.46
N ASP A 62 -30.96 12.12 -4.29
CA ASP A 62 -31.52 12.90 -5.40
C ASP A 62 -30.57 14.02 -5.84
N GLY A 63 -30.65 14.37 -7.13
CA GLY A 63 -29.88 15.46 -7.71
C GLY A 63 -28.43 15.09 -8.04
N VAL A 64 -27.56 16.11 -8.12
CA VAL A 64 -26.16 15.97 -8.50
C VAL A 64 -25.29 16.48 -7.35
N ARG A 65 -24.38 15.63 -6.84
CA ARG A 65 -23.37 16.03 -5.85
C ARG A 65 -22.09 16.49 -6.55
N ASP A 66 -21.47 17.54 -6.04
CA ASP A 66 -20.17 17.97 -6.55
C ASP A 66 -19.07 17.07 -5.99
N ALA A 67 -18.22 16.53 -6.88
CA ALA A 67 -17.11 15.64 -6.59
C ALA A 67 -15.78 16.33 -6.94
N PHE A 68 -15.57 17.53 -6.36
CA PHE A 68 -14.43 18.40 -6.69
C PHE A 68 -13.27 18.29 -5.69
N ALA A 69 -13.56 17.87 -4.46
CA ALA A 69 -12.61 17.80 -3.37
C ALA A 69 -12.48 16.36 -2.88
N PHE A 70 -11.29 16.00 -2.41
CA PHE A 70 -11.06 14.71 -1.76
C PHE A 70 -11.93 14.56 -0.50
N GLY A 71 -12.23 13.32 -0.11
CA GLY A 71 -12.82 13.06 1.20
C GLY A 71 -11.83 13.30 2.34
N PRO A 72 -12.32 13.54 3.57
CA PRO A 72 -11.46 13.68 4.74
C PRO A 72 -10.64 12.40 4.99
N PRO A 73 -9.38 12.51 5.45
CA PRO A 73 -8.60 11.36 5.87
C PRO A 73 -9.30 10.65 7.04
N PRO A 74 -9.22 9.30 7.13
CA PRO A 74 -9.68 8.58 8.30
C PRO A 74 -8.86 9.01 9.54
N PRO A 75 -9.44 8.92 10.76
CA PRO A 75 -8.71 9.13 12.00
C PRO A 75 -7.46 8.27 12.04
N GLN A 76 -6.32 8.91 12.25
CA GLN A 76 -5.02 8.29 12.07
C GLN A 76 -3.97 8.94 12.95
N GLU A 77 -2.83 8.26 13.07
CA GLU A 77 -1.66 8.80 13.77
C GLU A 77 -1.13 10.03 13.02
N SER A 78 -0.57 10.97 13.76
CA SER A 78 -0.01 12.23 13.30
C SER A 78 1.25 12.06 12.44
N GLY A 79 1.91 10.90 12.45
CA GLY A 79 3.04 10.61 11.59
C GLY A 79 3.88 9.41 12.02
N PHE A 80 5.07 9.27 11.43
CA PHE A 80 6.01 8.20 11.79
C PHE A 80 6.97 8.66 12.89
N GLN A 81 7.14 7.85 13.93
CA GLN A 81 8.16 8.02 14.97
C GLN A 81 8.16 9.44 15.60
N GLY A 82 6.96 9.99 15.84
CA GLY A 82 6.79 11.32 16.44
C GLY A 82 7.08 12.50 15.50
N ARG A 83 7.48 12.25 14.25
CA ARG A 83 7.58 13.29 13.21
C ARG A 83 6.19 13.54 12.65
N ARG A 84 5.60 14.70 12.97
CA ARG A 84 4.29 15.11 12.46
C ARG A 84 4.32 15.22 10.94
N GLY A 85 3.50 14.41 10.27
CA GLY A 85 3.03 14.70 8.92
C GLY A 85 2.02 15.84 8.99
N VAL A 86 2.15 16.84 8.12
CA VAL A 86 1.11 17.86 7.99
C VAL A 86 -0.08 17.21 7.29
N LEU A 87 -1.12 16.83 8.05
CA LEU A 87 -2.41 16.43 7.49
C LEU A 87 -3.16 17.67 7.01
N ALA A 88 -2.72 18.26 5.89
CA ALA A 88 -3.49 19.27 5.18
C ALA A 88 -4.60 18.55 4.40
N GLY A 89 -5.70 18.22 5.08
CA GLY A 89 -6.83 17.50 4.51
C GLY A 89 -8.17 18.13 4.87
N PRO A 90 -9.22 17.88 4.07
CA PRO A 90 -10.60 18.22 4.46
C PRO A 90 -10.94 17.61 5.82
N THR A 91 -11.77 18.29 6.61
CA THR A 91 -12.26 17.76 7.88
C THR A 91 -13.68 17.24 7.70
N GLY A 92 -14.04 16.18 8.42
CA GLY A 92 -15.37 15.57 8.33
C GLY A 92 -15.39 14.10 8.71
N ASP A 93 -16.57 13.51 8.68
CA ASP A 93 -16.84 12.12 9.09
C ASP A 93 -17.03 11.17 7.90
N ASP A 94 -17.08 11.71 6.68
CA ASP A 94 -17.24 10.96 5.41
C ASP A 94 -15.90 10.36 4.95
N TRP A 95 -15.30 9.46 5.73
CA TRP A 95 -13.95 8.94 5.43
C TRP A 95 -13.93 7.96 4.25
N LEU A 96 -15.01 7.21 4.02
CA LEU A 96 -15.05 6.11 3.05
C LEU A 96 -15.44 6.61 1.65
N THR A 97 -14.49 7.29 1.01
CA THR A 97 -14.64 7.88 -0.32
C THR A 97 -13.64 7.35 -1.33
N VAL A 98 -14.05 7.26 -2.59
CA VAL A 98 -13.23 7.00 -3.77
C VAL A 98 -13.02 8.27 -4.61
N ASN A 99 -11.96 8.26 -5.39
CA ASN A 99 -11.62 9.26 -6.40
C ASN A 99 -11.36 8.54 -7.72
N VAL A 100 -11.73 9.14 -8.84
CA VAL A 100 -11.66 8.55 -10.18
C VAL A 100 -11.01 9.53 -11.15
N TRP A 101 -9.94 9.10 -11.81
CA TRP A 101 -9.34 9.77 -12.96
C TRP A 101 -9.64 8.93 -14.21
N THR A 102 -10.28 9.52 -15.21
CA THR A 102 -10.63 8.83 -16.45
C THR A 102 -10.39 9.74 -17.67
N PRO A 103 -9.88 9.22 -18.80
CA PRO A 103 -9.76 10.00 -20.04
C PRO A 103 -11.09 10.60 -20.49
N ALA A 104 -12.18 9.83 -20.36
CA ALA A 104 -13.53 10.31 -20.60
C ALA A 104 -14.55 9.37 -19.90
N PRO A 105 -15.63 9.92 -19.30
CA PRO A 105 -16.71 9.14 -18.71
C PRO A 105 -17.64 8.57 -19.80
N ASP A 106 -17.09 7.69 -20.63
CA ASP A 106 -17.79 7.02 -21.74
C ASP A 106 -17.95 5.52 -21.42
N PRO A 107 -19.15 5.06 -21.05
CA PRO A 107 -19.41 3.65 -20.76
C PRO A 107 -19.07 2.67 -21.89
N ALA A 108 -19.07 3.12 -23.14
CA ALA A 108 -18.73 2.27 -24.28
C ALA A 108 -17.22 2.01 -24.39
N ALA A 109 -16.38 2.84 -23.77
CA ALA A 109 -14.92 2.74 -23.91
C ALA A 109 -14.31 1.51 -23.22
N ARG A 110 -14.91 1.04 -22.12
CA ARG A 110 -14.51 -0.18 -21.39
C ARG A 110 -12.98 -0.26 -21.18
N ARG A 111 -12.40 0.79 -20.59
CA ARG A 111 -10.96 0.87 -20.36
C ARG A 111 -10.52 -0.02 -19.19
N PRO A 112 -9.29 -0.56 -19.18
CA PRO A 112 -8.72 -1.18 -17.99
C PRO A 112 -8.83 -0.26 -16.77
N VAL A 113 -8.99 -0.86 -15.58
CA VAL A 113 -9.13 -0.14 -14.31
C VAL A 113 -7.98 -0.50 -13.39
N MET A 114 -7.30 0.51 -12.86
CA MET A 114 -6.30 0.34 -11.81
C MET A 114 -6.81 0.92 -10.50
N VAL A 115 -6.76 0.15 -9.41
CA VAL A 115 -7.30 0.55 -8.09
C VAL A 115 -6.16 0.60 -7.07
N TRP A 116 -5.80 1.80 -6.62
CA TRP A 116 -4.69 2.07 -5.72
C TRP A 116 -5.09 1.90 -4.25
N ILE A 117 -4.27 1.16 -3.50
CA ILE A 117 -4.34 1.01 -2.05
C ILE A 117 -3.06 1.61 -1.45
N TYR A 118 -3.20 2.73 -0.73
CA TYR A 118 -2.05 3.41 -0.14
C TYR A 118 -1.45 2.63 1.06
N GLY A 119 -0.14 2.82 1.27
CA GLY A 119 0.61 2.32 2.42
C GLY A 119 0.46 3.18 3.68
N GLY A 120 1.41 3.10 4.62
CA GLY A 120 1.35 3.87 5.88
C GLY A 120 1.24 3.00 7.14
N ALA A 121 1.86 1.82 7.11
CA ALA A 121 1.97 0.88 8.24
C ALA A 121 0.63 0.56 8.94
N TYR A 122 -0.45 0.56 8.16
CA TYR A 122 -1.84 0.35 8.61
C TYR A 122 -2.37 1.38 9.60
N LYS A 123 -1.63 2.46 9.89
CA LYS A 123 -1.96 3.42 10.97
C LYS A 123 -2.16 4.86 10.50
N LEU A 124 -1.73 5.16 9.27
CA LEU A 124 -1.87 6.47 8.62
C LEU A 124 -1.90 6.33 7.09
N GLY A 125 -2.12 7.44 6.40
CA GLY A 125 -2.27 7.53 4.95
C GLY A 125 -3.67 8.00 4.53
N HIS A 126 -3.78 8.57 3.35
CA HIS A 126 -5.05 8.93 2.72
C HIS A 126 -4.92 9.05 1.19
N ALA A 127 -6.00 8.75 0.47
CA ALA A 127 -6.05 8.73 -0.99
C ALA A 127 -6.09 10.13 -1.64
N GLY A 128 -6.19 11.18 -0.84
CA GLY A 128 -6.08 12.58 -1.29
C GLY A 128 -4.67 13.15 -1.17
N SER A 129 -3.67 12.33 -0.82
CA SER A 129 -2.27 12.76 -0.76
C SER A 129 -1.79 13.16 -2.17
N PRO A 130 -1.15 14.32 -2.35
CA PRO A 130 -0.65 14.76 -3.66
C PRO A 130 0.37 13.79 -4.27
N GLY A 131 1.09 13.02 -3.46
CA GLY A 131 1.98 11.94 -3.91
C GLY A 131 1.26 10.77 -4.61
N TYR A 132 -0.08 10.72 -4.57
CA TYR A 132 -0.90 9.73 -5.27
C TYR A 132 -1.76 10.34 -6.39
N ASP A 133 -1.39 11.52 -6.91
CA ASP A 133 -2.08 12.09 -8.06
C ASP A 133 -1.91 11.21 -9.31
N ALA A 134 -2.99 10.50 -9.65
CA ALA A 134 -2.99 9.46 -10.67
C ALA A 134 -3.04 9.98 -12.11
N GLN A 135 -2.97 11.29 -12.34
CA GLN A 135 -3.12 11.87 -13.68
C GLN A 135 -2.17 11.29 -14.74
N HIS A 136 -0.90 11.04 -14.39
CA HIS A 136 0.08 10.50 -15.33
C HIS A 136 -0.23 9.05 -15.68
N ILE A 137 -0.61 8.24 -14.70
CA ILE A 137 -0.96 6.82 -14.90
C ILE A 137 -2.22 6.72 -15.79
N ALA A 138 -3.26 7.51 -15.48
CA ALA A 138 -4.52 7.52 -16.23
C ALA A 138 -4.32 7.99 -17.68
N ARG A 139 -3.54 9.05 -17.88
CA ARG A 139 -3.30 9.67 -19.19
C ARG A 139 -2.38 8.82 -20.05
N ASP A 140 -1.19 8.48 -19.54
CA ASP A 140 -0.17 7.75 -20.31
C ASP A 140 -0.64 6.32 -20.62
N GLY A 141 -1.44 5.74 -19.71
CA GLY A 141 -1.96 4.39 -19.81
C GLY A 141 -3.28 4.24 -20.57
N ASP A 142 -3.98 5.33 -20.94
CA ASP A 142 -5.37 5.33 -21.42
C ASP A 142 -6.26 4.36 -20.62
N LEU A 143 -6.37 4.61 -19.31
CA LEU A 143 -7.05 3.75 -18.36
C LEU A 143 -7.77 4.56 -17.27
N VAL A 144 -8.67 3.90 -16.54
CA VAL A 144 -9.33 4.50 -15.37
C VAL A 144 -8.50 4.19 -14.13
N VAL A 145 -8.11 5.21 -13.35
CA VAL A 145 -7.49 5.01 -12.04
C VAL A 145 -8.47 5.37 -10.94
N VAL A 146 -8.58 4.50 -9.94
CA VAL A 146 -9.35 4.70 -8.72
C VAL A 146 -8.41 4.74 -7.52
N THR A 147 -8.53 5.76 -6.69
CA THR A 147 -7.90 5.79 -5.35
C THR A 147 -9.00 5.89 -4.30
N PHE A 148 -8.80 5.36 -3.09
CA PHE A 148 -9.84 5.41 -2.06
C PHE A 148 -9.28 5.38 -0.65
N ASN A 149 -10.03 5.97 0.28
CA ASN A 149 -9.75 5.92 1.71
C ASN A 149 -10.30 4.63 2.33
N TYR A 150 -9.55 4.06 3.27
CA TYR A 150 -9.98 2.95 4.13
C TYR A 150 -9.59 3.25 5.58
N ARG A 151 -10.33 2.74 6.56
CA ARG A 151 -9.99 2.97 7.98
C ARG A 151 -8.61 2.39 8.31
N VAL A 152 -7.83 3.13 9.09
CA VAL A 152 -6.49 2.77 9.57
C VAL A 152 -6.46 2.76 11.11
N GLY A 153 -5.33 2.35 11.68
CA GLY A 153 -5.05 2.34 13.11
C GLY A 153 -6.11 1.59 13.90
N ILE A 154 -6.59 2.19 14.98
CA ILE A 154 -7.59 1.59 15.86
C ILE A 154 -8.94 1.42 15.13
N GLU A 155 -9.31 2.39 14.29
CA GLU A 155 -10.57 2.34 13.53
C GLU A 155 -10.58 1.17 12.52
N GLY A 156 -9.42 0.83 11.94
CA GLY A 156 -9.29 -0.17 10.87
C GLY A 156 -8.77 -1.54 11.28
N PHE A 157 -7.74 -1.59 12.14
CA PHE A 157 -6.90 -2.79 12.32
C PHE A 157 -6.74 -3.25 13.78
N ALA A 158 -7.19 -2.47 14.79
CA ALA A 158 -7.24 -3.00 16.16
C ALA A 158 -8.23 -4.17 16.29
N ARG A 159 -7.87 -5.22 17.02
CA ARG A 159 -8.80 -6.31 17.32
C ARG A 159 -9.70 -5.93 18.50
N ILE A 160 -10.88 -5.40 18.20
CA ILE A 160 -11.84 -4.88 19.18
C ILE A 160 -12.97 -5.89 19.42
N ASP A 161 -13.31 -6.13 20.68
CA ASP A 161 -14.41 -7.00 21.07
C ASP A 161 -15.77 -6.39 20.69
N GLY A 162 -16.64 -7.18 20.07
CA GLY A 162 -17.92 -6.71 19.52
C GLY A 162 -17.84 -6.05 18.13
N ALA A 163 -16.66 -6.03 17.51
CA ALA A 163 -16.42 -5.56 16.15
C ALA A 163 -15.74 -6.66 15.30
N PRO A 164 -16.00 -6.71 13.98
CA PRO A 164 -15.26 -7.58 13.06
C PRO A 164 -13.77 -7.20 13.05
N ALA A 165 -12.87 -8.16 12.90
CA ALA A 165 -11.46 -7.89 12.62
C ALA A 165 -11.30 -7.21 11.24
N ASN A 166 -10.11 -6.64 10.98
CA ASN A 166 -9.71 -6.17 9.65
C ASN A 166 -10.73 -5.26 8.96
N ARG A 167 -11.31 -4.30 9.69
CA ARG A 167 -12.29 -3.34 9.14
C ARG A 167 -11.71 -2.52 7.99
N GLY A 168 -10.42 -2.20 8.04
CA GLY A 168 -9.71 -1.59 6.92
C GLY A 168 -9.71 -2.46 5.66
N LEU A 169 -9.52 -3.78 5.78
CA LEU A 169 -9.64 -4.69 4.64
C LEU A 169 -11.08 -4.82 4.14
N LEU A 170 -12.06 -4.83 5.05
CA LEU A 170 -13.49 -4.82 4.67
C LEU A 170 -13.87 -3.54 3.92
N ASP A 171 -13.30 -2.39 4.27
CA ASP A 171 -13.47 -1.14 3.54
C ASP A 171 -12.90 -1.24 2.12
N GLN A 172 -11.74 -1.89 1.95
CA GLN A 172 -11.14 -2.13 0.64
C GLN A 172 -12.00 -3.07 -0.21
N VAL A 173 -12.56 -4.13 0.37
CA VAL A 173 -13.54 -5.01 -0.32
C VAL A 173 -14.75 -4.21 -0.77
N ALA A 174 -15.31 -3.34 0.09
CA ALA A 174 -16.45 -2.50 -0.27
C ALA A 174 -16.11 -1.50 -1.40
N ALA A 175 -14.92 -0.92 -1.41
CA ALA A 175 -14.47 -0.07 -2.51
C ALA A 175 -14.35 -0.86 -3.83
N LEU A 176 -13.84 -2.09 -3.79
CA LEU A 176 -13.76 -2.96 -4.98
C LEU A 176 -15.13 -3.42 -5.49
N GLN A 177 -16.08 -3.67 -4.58
CA GLN A 177 -17.48 -3.90 -4.94
C GLN A 177 -18.08 -2.67 -5.63
N TRP A 178 -17.84 -1.48 -5.07
CA TRP A 178 -18.25 -0.23 -5.71
C TRP A 178 -17.65 -0.07 -7.11
N VAL A 179 -16.36 -0.39 -7.30
CA VAL A 179 -15.71 -0.37 -8.62
C VAL A 179 -16.43 -1.33 -9.58
N ARG A 180 -16.63 -2.59 -9.17
CA ARG A 180 -17.31 -3.60 -10.00
C ARG A 180 -18.70 -3.15 -10.45
N GLU A 181 -19.45 -2.51 -9.56
CA GLU A 181 -20.83 -2.08 -9.82
C GLU A 181 -20.92 -0.78 -10.64
N ASN A 182 -19.96 0.14 -10.50
CA ASN A 182 -20.14 1.52 -10.94
C ASN A 182 -19.11 2.00 -11.97
N ILE A 183 -17.95 1.36 -12.10
CA ILE A 183 -16.83 1.92 -12.87
C ILE A 183 -17.11 2.05 -14.37
N THR A 184 -18.04 1.25 -14.91
CA THR A 184 -18.51 1.42 -16.29
C THR A 184 -19.13 2.79 -16.54
N ALA A 185 -19.81 3.40 -15.56
CA ALA A 185 -20.34 4.76 -15.72
C ALA A 185 -19.23 5.82 -15.89
N PHE A 186 -18.01 5.52 -15.42
CA PHE A 186 -16.82 6.35 -15.57
C PHE A 186 -15.93 5.92 -16.75
N GLY A 187 -16.40 4.97 -17.57
CA GLY A 187 -15.73 4.45 -18.76
C GLY A 187 -14.73 3.30 -18.51
N GLY A 188 -14.74 2.72 -17.31
CA GLY A 188 -13.93 1.56 -16.95
C GLY A 188 -14.59 0.22 -17.25
N ASP A 189 -13.78 -0.81 -17.38
CA ASP A 189 -14.17 -2.20 -17.55
C ASP A 189 -14.05 -2.94 -16.21
N PRO A 190 -15.17 -3.30 -15.55
CA PRO A 190 -15.16 -4.03 -14.28
C PRO A 190 -14.57 -5.45 -14.41
N GLU A 191 -14.41 -5.98 -15.62
CA GLU A 191 -13.77 -7.29 -15.87
C GLU A 191 -12.25 -7.19 -16.06
N GLN A 192 -11.71 -5.96 -16.11
CA GLN A 192 -10.28 -5.68 -16.26
C GLN A 192 -9.76 -4.79 -15.13
N VAL A 193 -10.08 -5.19 -13.90
CA VAL A 193 -9.61 -4.53 -12.68
C VAL A 193 -8.25 -5.10 -12.25
N THR A 194 -7.29 -4.19 -12.04
CA THR A 194 -5.98 -4.45 -11.45
C THR A 194 -5.88 -3.72 -10.12
N VAL A 195 -5.75 -4.44 -9.01
CA VAL A 195 -5.47 -3.83 -7.70
C VAL A 195 -3.98 -3.64 -7.55
N PHE A 196 -3.55 -2.49 -7.02
CA PHE A 196 -2.14 -2.23 -6.78
C PHE A 196 -1.92 -1.40 -5.52
N GLY A 197 -0.82 -1.65 -4.83
CA GLY A 197 -0.50 -0.97 -3.58
C GLY A 197 0.95 -1.14 -3.20
N GLU A 198 1.40 -0.28 -2.29
CA GLU A 198 2.76 -0.24 -1.75
C GLU A 198 2.75 -0.40 -0.23
N SER A 199 3.77 -1.08 0.32
CA SER A 199 3.92 -1.28 1.77
C SER A 199 2.68 -1.91 2.40
N ALA A 200 2.08 -1.30 3.43
CA ALA A 200 0.81 -1.75 4.00
C ALA A 200 -0.33 -1.91 2.96
N GLY A 201 -0.30 -1.14 1.87
CA GLY A 201 -1.18 -1.30 0.72
C GLY A 201 -0.86 -2.57 -0.09
N ALA A 202 0.41 -2.93 -0.24
CA ALA A 202 0.82 -4.21 -0.83
C ALA A 202 0.46 -5.41 0.07
N GLY A 203 0.60 -5.28 1.40
CA GLY A 203 0.12 -6.29 2.34
C GLY A 203 -1.40 -6.41 2.35
N SER A 204 -2.10 -5.32 2.08
CA SER A 204 -3.55 -5.33 1.81
C SER A 204 -3.89 -6.07 0.52
N VAL A 205 -3.18 -5.79 -0.59
CA VAL A 205 -3.30 -6.56 -1.85
C VAL A 205 -3.06 -8.05 -1.59
N ALA A 206 -2.00 -8.40 -0.86
CA ALA A 206 -1.69 -9.78 -0.50
C ALA A 206 -2.79 -10.44 0.35
N SER A 207 -3.43 -9.68 1.26
CA SER A 207 -4.58 -10.15 2.02
C SER A 207 -5.79 -10.42 1.10
N LEU A 208 -6.09 -9.49 0.20
CA LEU A 208 -7.21 -9.60 -0.74
C LEU A 208 -7.08 -10.81 -1.68
N LEU A 209 -5.86 -11.26 -2.01
CA LEU A 209 -5.63 -12.49 -2.77
C LEU A 209 -6.20 -13.74 -2.10
N VAL A 210 -6.30 -13.75 -0.76
CA VAL A 210 -6.72 -14.93 0.02
C VAL A 210 -8.03 -14.72 0.76
N MET A 211 -8.65 -13.54 0.65
CA MET A 211 -9.95 -13.23 1.24
C MET A 211 -11.09 -13.73 0.35
N PRO A 212 -11.98 -14.62 0.85
CA PRO A 212 -13.12 -15.10 0.07
C PRO A 212 -14.05 -13.99 -0.42
N SER A 213 -14.21 -12.91 0.38
CA SER A 213 -15.05 -11.76 0.03
C SER A 213 -14.49 -10.90 -1.12
N ALA A 214 -13.21 -11.07 -1.46
CA ALA A 214 -12.55 -10.35 -2.55
C ALA A 214 -12.46 -11.18 -3.84
N ALA A 215 -12.81 -12.48 -3.79
CA ALA A 215 -12.74 -13.37 -4.93
C ALA A 215 -13.57 -12.85 -6.12
N GLY A 216 -12.94 -12.73 -7.28
CA GLY A 216 -13.57 -12.25 -8.50
C GLY A 216 -13.81 -10.75 -8.57
N LEU A 217 -13.31 -9.95 -7.62
CA LEU A 217 -13.39 -8.48 -7.69
C LEU A 217 -12.27 -7.85 -8.52
N PHE A 218 -11.20 -8.59 -8.79
CA PHE A 218 -10.09 -8.16 -9.62
C PHE A 218 -9.47 -9.33 -10.37
N ARG A 219 -8.86 -9.01 -11.50
CA ARG A 219 -8.20 -9.98 -12.39
C ARG A 219 -6.69 -10.02 -12.18
N ARG A 220 -6.11 -8.90 -11.74
CA ARG A 220 -4.66 -8.73 -11.60
C ARG A 220 -4.33 -8.02 -10.31
N ALA A 221 -3.13 -8.27 -9.81
CA ALA A 221 -2.59 -7.65 -8.61
C ALA A 221 -1.15 -7.17 -8.84
N ILE A 222 -0.81 -6.01 -8.27
CA ILE A 222 0.56 -5.53 -8.18
C ILE A 222 0.86 -5.20 -6.72
N ALA A 223 1.83 -5.89 -6.13
CA ALA A 223 2.19 -5.77 -4.72
C ALA A 223 3.63 -5.27 -4.59
N GLN A 224 3.78 -4.01 -4.20
CA GLN A 224 5.07 -3.31 -4.12
C GLN A 224 5.55 -3.29 -2.66
N SER A 225 6.65 -3.99 -2.36
CA SER A 225 7.22 -4.06 -0.99
C SER A 225 6.21 -4.61 0.03
N VAL A 226 5.78 -5.86 -0.15
CA VAL A 226 4.84 -6.56 0.75
C VAL A 226 5.47 -6.69 2.15
N PRO A 227 4.81 -6.19 3.21
CA PRO A 227 5.29 -6.36 4.58
C PRO A 227 5.13 -7.81 5.05
N GLY A 228 6.14 -8.34 5.73
CA GLY A 228 6.14 -9.67 6.37
C GLY A 228 5.17 -9.82 7.55
N PRO A 229 4.97 -8.81 8.43
CA PRO A 229 4.13 -8.98 9.61
C PRO A 229 2.63 -9.16 9.31
N PHE A 230 2.07 -10.27 9.81
CA PHE A 230 0.64 -10.55 9.99
C PHE A 230 0.44 -11.02 11.42
N PHE A 231 -0.63 -10.64 12.10
CA PHE A 231 -0.83 -11.01 13.51
C PHE A 231 -1.84 -12.13 13.67
N SER A 232 -1.59 -13.04 14.60
CA SER A 232 -2.63 -13.93 15.09
C SER A 232 -3.72 -13.14 15.80
N ASP A 233 -4.94 -13.68 15.82
CA ASP A 233 -6.07 -13.09 16.55
C ASP A 233 -5.77 -12.90 18.04
N GLU A 234 -5.06 -13.84 18.67
CA GLU A 234 -4.65 -13.74 20.07
C GLU A 234 -3.70 -12.56 20.32
N LEU A 235 -2.59 -12.48 19.58
CA LEU A 235 -1.64 -11.36 19.69
C LEU A 235 -2.34 -10.01 19.44
N ALA A 236 -3.19 -9.94 18.41
CA ALA A 236 -3.89 -8.70 18.07
C ALA A 236 -4.85 -8.25 19.18
N ARG A 237 -5.55 -9.18 19.86
CA ARG A 237 -6.39 -8.86 21.04
C ARG A 237 -5.55 -8.34 22.19
N ASP A 238 -4.39 -8.93 22.39
CA ASP A 238 -3.47 -8.59 23.46
C ASP A 238 -2.90 -7.18 23.29
N ILE A 239 -2.46 -6.85 22.08
CA ILE A 239 -2.03 -5.49 21.70
C ILE A 239 -3.20 -4.51 21.81
N ALA A 240 -4.40 -4.85 21.33
CA ALA A 240 -5.58 -3.99 21.44
C ALA A 240 -5.94 -3.68 22.90
N THR A 241 -5.73 -4.63 23.81
CA THR A 241 -5.88 -4.43 25.26
C THR A 241 -4.89 -3.40 25.78
N ALA A 242 -3.62 -3.50 25.38
CA ALA A 242 -2.60 -2.52 25.76
C ALA A 242 -2.89 -1.12 25.21
N ILE A 243 -3.36 -1.02 23.95
CA ILE A 243 -3.78 0.26 23.34
C ILE A 243 -4.94 0.88 24.13
N ALA A 244 -6.00 0.11 24.41
CA ALA A 244 -7.16 0.61 25.14
C ALA A 244 -6.81 1.05 26.57
N ALA A 245 -5.85 0.37 27.21
CA ALA A 245 -5.36 0.72 28.53
C ALA A 245 -4.68 2.10 28.59
N GLU A 246 -4.06 2.58 27.49
CA GLU A 246 -3.52 3.95 27.43
C GLU A 246 -4.60 5.03 27.59
N ALA A 247 -5.85 4.71 27.26
CA ALA A 247 -7.01 5.58 27.51
C ALA A 247 -7.79 5.21 28.78
N GLY A 248 -7.35 4.22 29.55
CA GLY A 248 -8.09 3.70 30.71
C GLY A 248 -9.39 2.97 30.34
N LEU A 249 -9.46 2.39 29.13
CA LEU A 249 -10.64 1.73 28.59
C LEU A 249 -10.41 0.22 28.40
N ARG A 250 -11.50 -0.53 28.22
CA ARG A 250 -11.44 -1.92 27.75
C ARG A 250 -11.44 -1.94 26.21
N PRO A 251 -10.86 -2.96 25.56
CA PRO A 251 -10.80 -3.08 24.10
C PRO A 251 -12.15 -3.52 23.49
N THR A 252 -13.26 -2.95 23.94
CA THR A 252 -14.61 -3.26 23.43
C THR A 252 -15.14 -2.11 22.58
N ALA A 253 -15.97 -2.44 21.59
CA ALA A 253 -16.57 -1.43 20.71
C ALA A 253 -17.41 -0.41 21.52
N ALA A 254 -18.09 -0.87 22.57
CA ALA A 254 -18.89 -0.01 23.44
C ALA A 254 -18.05 1.02 24.19
N ASP A 255 -16.94 0.59 24.81
CA ASP A 255 -16.07 1.49 25.56
C ASP A 255 -15.32 2.45 24.64
N LEU A 256 -14.72 1.95 23.56
CA LEU A 256 -13.96 2.79 22.62
C LEU A 256 -14.85 3.78 21.85
N ALA A 257 -16.14 3.46 21.64
CA ALA A 257 -17.08 4.36 20.99
C ALA A 257 -17.39 5.62 21.80
N THR A 258 -17.07 5.64 23.10
CA THR A 258 -17.27 6.81 23.98
C THR A 258 -16.26 7.93 23.77
N VAL A 259 -15.14 7.64 23.09
CA VAL A 259 -14.05 8.60 22.82
C VAL A 259 -14.16 9.12 21.40
N ASP A 260 -13.85 10.39 21.16
CA ASP A 260 -13.79 10.94 19.79
C ASP A 260 -12.80 10.10 18.94
N PRO A 261 -13.20 9.66 17.74
CA PRO A 261 -12.31 8.87 16.87
C PRO A 261 -10.97 9.55 16.56
N ARG A 262 -10.90 10.87 16.56
CA ARG A 262 -9.66 11.64 16.32
C ARG A 262 -8.72 11.67 17.52
N GLN A 263 -9.17 11.24 18.71
CA GLN A 263 -8.34 11.16 19.92
C GLN A 263 -7.72 9.78 20.11
N LEU A 264 -8.37 8.72 19.64
CA LEU A 264 -7.88 7.35 19.79
C LEU A 264 -6.49 7.11 19.17
N PRO A 265 -6.12 7.64 17.98
CA PRO A 265 -4.82 7.39 17.39
C PRO A 265 -3.63 7.70 18.30
N ALA A 266 -3.75 8.69 19.19
CA ALA A 266 -2.70 9.02 20.16
C ALA A 266 -2.37 7.87 21.13
N THR A 267 -3.33 6.97 21.40
CA THR A 267 -3.07 5.75 22.21
C THR A 267 -2.19 4.75 21.47
N GLY A 268 -2.39 4.58 20.16
CA GLY A 268 -1.55 3.77 19.28
C GLY A 268 -0.13 4.33 19.20
N GLU A 269 0.01 5.64 19.03
CA GLU A 269 1.31 6.33 19.04
C GLU A 269 2.05 6.13 20.37
N THR A 270 1.34 6.33 21.49
CA THR A 270 1.89 6.19 22.83
C THR A 270 2.38 4.77 23.08
N LEU A 271 1.60 3.77 22.67
CA LEU A 271 2.04 2.38 22.78
C LEU A 271 3.26 2.11 21.90
N THR A 272 3.22 2.53 20.62
CA THR A 272 4.32 2.34 19.65
C THR A 272 5.67 2.78 20.23
N ALA A 273 5.71 3.95 20.88
CA ALA A 273 6.94 4.51 21.45
C ALA A 273 7.57 3.63 22.55
N LYS A 274 6.80 2.74 23.17
CA LYS A 274 7.24 1.86 24.26
C LYS A 274 7.04 0.36 23.98
N MET A 275 6.70 -0.02 22.75
CA MET A 275 6.49 -1.43 22.37
C MET A 275 7.67 -2.32 22.73
N HIS A 276 8.90 -1.81 22.61
CA HIS A 276 10.13 -2.54 22.96
C HIS A 276 10.16 -3.03 24.41
N GLN A 277 9.39 -2.41 25.32
CA GLN A 277 9.27 -2.82 26.72
C GLN A 277 8.42 -4.09 26.90
N TYR A 278 7.72 -4.51 25.84
CA TYR A 278 6.87 -5.70 25.81
C TYR A 278 7.56 -6.86 25.06
N GLU A 279 8.89 -6.85 24.92
CA GLU A 279 9.63 -7.93 24.23
C GLU A 279 9.29 -9.31 24.80
N ASP A 280 9.25 -9.46 26.13
CA ASP A 280 8.91 -10.74 26.79
C ASP A 280 7.49 -11.24 26.48
N ARG A 281 6.61 -10.37 25.96
CA ARG A 281 5.19 -10.67 25.68
C ARG A 281 4.90 -10.77 24.19
N TRP A 282 5.52 -9.93 23.37
CA TRP A 282 5.25 -9.79 21.93
C TRP A 282 6.43 -10.22 21.05
N GLY A 283 7.56 -10.61 21.65
CA GLY A 283 8.75 -11.05 20.95
C GLY A 283 9.18 -10.07 19.87
N ALA A 284 9.38 -10.58 18.65
CA ALA A 284 9.79 -9.77 17.50
C ALA A 284 8.83 -8.60 17.18
N VAL A 285 7.54 -8.70 17.54
CA VAL A 285 6.55 -7.64 17.29
C VAL A 285 6.78 -6.42 18.17
N ALA A 286 7.41 -6.57 19.33
CA ALA A 286 7.81 -5.43 20.19
C ALA A 286 8.74 -4.43 19.48
N HIS A 287 9.33 -4.83 18.35
CA HIS A 287 10.30 -4.05 17.57
C HIS A 287 9.81 -3.74 16.15
N THR A 288 8.51 -3.87 15.87
CA THR A 288 7.93 -3.44 14.58
C THR A 288 7.57 -1.96 14.59
N LEU A 289 7.46 -1.36 13.41
CA LEU A 289 7.15 0.07 13.22
C LEU A 289 5.69 0.44 13.59
N SER A 290 4.85 -0.57 13.80
CA SER A 290 3.43 -0.42 14.04
C SER A 290 2.90 -1.52 14.97
N PRO A 291 1.97 -1.19 15.89
CA PRO A 291 1.19 -2.16 16.65
C PRO A 291 0.00 -2.70 15.85
N PHE A 292 -0.11 -2.34 14.57
CA PHE A 292 -1.18 -2.79 13.68
C PHE A 292 -0.62 -3.56 12.50
N ALA A 293 -1.27 -4.67 12.20
CA ALA A 293 -1.10 -5.46 10.98
C ALA A 293 -2.44 -6.16 10.67
N PRO A 294 -2.63 -6.72 9.47
CA PRO A 294 -3.76 -7.60 9.20
C PRO A 294 -3.76 -8.77 10.18
N VAL A 295 -4.94 -9.07 10.72
CA VAL A 295 -5.16 -10.10 11.73
C VAL A 295 -5.62 -11.37 11.02
N VAL A 296 -4.91 -12.48 11.16
CA VAL A 296 -5.39 -13.80 10.71
C VAL A 296 -6.41 -14.29 11.72
N ASP A 297 -7.67 -13.89 11.50
CA ASP A 297 -8.79 -14.14 12.40
C ASP A 297 -9.57 -15.42 12.08
N GLY A 298 -9.29 -16.06 10.94
CA GLY A 298 -9.96 -17.28 10.52
C GLY A 298 -11.32 -17.05 9.85
N GLU A 299 -11.85 -15.82 9.87
CA GLU A 299 -13.12 -15.44 9.25
C GLU A 299 -12.92 -14.42 8.11
N VAL A 300 -12.47 -13.20 8.43
CA VAL A 300 -12.25 -12.15 7.42
C VAL A 300 -10.98 -12.45 6.63
N LEU A 301 -9.87 -12.69 7.32
CA LEU A 301 -8.61 -13.16 6.75
C LEU A 301 -8.37 -14.59 7.26
N PRO A 302 -8.67 -15.63 6.45
CA PRO A 302 -8.67 -17.01 6.93
C PRO A 302 -7.28 -17.57 7.20
N THR A 303 -6.25 -17.07 6.51
CA THR A 303 -4.87 -17.57 6.55
C THR A 303 -3.90 -16.46 6.12
N THR A 304 -2.59 -16.64 6.34
CA THR A 304 -1.61 -15.69 5.78
C THR A 304 -1.61 -15.73 4.24
N PRO A 305 -1.22 -14.64 3.56
CA PRO A 305 -1.14 -14.61 2.10
C PRO A 305 -0.30 -15.73 1.51
N TRP A 306 0.89 -15.99 2.06
CA TRP A 306 1.79 -17.04 1.54
C TRP A 306 1.14 -18.43 1.58
N GLN A 307 0.48 -18.76 2.70
CA GLN A 307 -0.21 -20.04 2.85
C GLN A 307 -1.42 -20.16 1.91
N GLY A 308 -2.26 -19.13 1.85
CA GLY A 308 -3.47 -19.15 1.02
C GLY A 308 -3.16 -19.14 -0.48
N VAL A 309 -2.16 -18.36 -0.90
CA VAL A 309 -1.69 -18.33 -2.29
C VAL A 309 -1.08 -19.67 -2.69
N ALA A 310 -0.23 -20.27 -1.86
CA ALA A 310 0.34 -21.60 -2.12
C ALA A 310 -0.75 -22.69 -2.21
N ALA A 311 -1.84 -22.54 -1.45
CA ALA A 311 -3.02 -23.40 -1.54
C ALA A 311 -3.90 -23.15 -2.78
N GLY A 312 -3.59 -22.13 -3.59
CA GLY A 312 -4.25 -21.83 -4.86
C GLY A 312 -5.40 -20.83 -4.77
N ALA A 313 -5.58 -20.12 -3.65
CA ALA A 313 -6.66 -19.13 -3.48
C ALA A 313 -6.66 -18.04 -4.56
N ALA A 314 -5.49 -17.71 -5.10
CA ALA A 314 -5.30 -16.66 -6.11
C ALA A 314 -4.73 -17.18 -7.44
N ARG A 315 -4.88 -18.47 -7.74
CA ARG A 315 -4.29 -19.11 -8.94
C ARG A 315 -4.62 -18.36 -10.25
N ASP A 316 -5.85 -17.88 -10.36
CA ASP A 316 -6.37 -17.21 -11.57
C ASP A 316 -6.06 -15.69 -11.61
N VAL A 317 -5.39 -15.16 -10.59
CA VAL A 317 -4.95 -13.75 -10.54
C VAL A 317 -3.53 -13.65 -11.08
N GLU A 318 -3.31 -12.76 -12.03
CA GLU A 318 -1.95 -12.47 -12.53
C GLU A 318 -1.27 -11.49 -11.58
N LEU A 319 -0.04 -11.77 -11.16
CA LEU A 319 0.68 -11.01 -10.12
C LEU A 319 1.94 -10.32 -10.65
N ILE A 320 2.13 -9.05 -10.32
CA ILE A 320 3.46 -8.45 -10.19
C ILE A 320 3.75 -8.32 -8.69
N VAL A 321 4.94 -8.72 -8.26
CA VAL A 321 5.41 -8.48 -6.89
C VAL A 321 6.88 -8.09 -6.93
N GLY A 322 7.29 -7.14 -6.11
CA GLY A 322 8.69 -6.72 -6.11
C GLY A 322 9.04 -5.91 -4.88
N HIS A 323 10.31 -5.58 -4.77
CA HIS A 323 10.87 -4.85 -3.65
C HIS A 323 11.96 -3.90 -4.15
N ASN A 324 12.37 -2.96 -3.31
CA ASN A 324 13.53 -2.12 -3.57
C ASN A 324 14.78 -2.80 -2.98
N ARG A 325 15.99 -2.43 -3.40
CA ARG A 325 17.22 -3.07 -2.91
C ARG A 325 17.48 -2.78 -1.42
N ASP A 326 17.31 -1.52 -1.05
CA ASP A 326 17.72 -0.94 0.24
C ASP A 326 16.50 -0.63 1.12
N GLU A 327 15.51 -1.54 1.14
CA GLU A 327 14.19 -1.33 1.76
C GLU A 327 14.28 -0.67 3.14
N PHE A 328 15.14 -1.18 4.02
CA PHE A 328 15.19 -0.70 5.40
C PHE A 328 15.99 0.60 5.61
N ARG A 329 16.66 1.12 4.58
CA ARG A 329 17.49 2.33 4.66
C ARG A 329 16.70 3.56 5.08
N LEU A 330 15.49 3.74 4.52
CA LEU A 330 14.63 4.88 4.83
C LEU A 330 14.37 4.98 6.34
N PHE A 331 13.96 3.88 6.95
CA PHE A 331 13.65 3.84 8.38
C PHE A 331 14.89 4.10 9.22
N THR A 332 16.02 3.48 8.88
CA THR A 332 17.30 3.69 9.57
C THR A 332 17.77 5.15 9.53
N VAL A 333 17.55 5.85 8.41
CA VAL A 333 17.85 7.29 8.27
C VAL A 333 16.85 8.14 9.06
N LEU A 334 15.56 7.84 9.02
CA LEU A 334 14.52 8.58 9.76
C LEU A 334 14.66 8.44 11.28
N ASP A 335 15.10 7.27 11.76
CA ASP A 335 15.47 7.00 13.16
C ASP A 335 16.80 7.64 13.57
N GLY A 336 17.53 8.22 12.62
CA GLY A 336 18.84 8.83 12.86
C GLY A 336 19.91 7.82 13.29
N GLN A 337 19.74 6.54 12.94
CA GLN A 337 20.65 5.44 13.23
C GLN A 337 21.62 5.14 12.09
N PHE A 338 21.43 5.74 10.91
CA PHE A 338 22.34 5.57 9.78
C PHE A 338 23.77 5.98 10.15
N GLY A 339 24.73 5.07 9.93
CA GLY A 339 26.13 5.24 10.32
C GLY A 339 26.41 5.13 11.83
N LYS A 340 25.42 4.76 12.65
CA LYS A 340 25.56 4.61 14.12
C LYS A 340 25.36 3.18 14.63
N ILE A 341 24.96 2.26 13.75
CA ILE A 341 24.78 0.84 14.08
C ILE A 341 26.12 0.25 14.52
N THR A 342 26.16 -0.28 15.74
CA THR A 342 27.34 -0.96 16.28
C THR A 342 27.36 -2.44 15.93
N GLU A 343 28.50 -3.10 16.19
CA GLU A 343 28.63 -4.55 16.06
C GLU A 343 27.62 -5.30 16.95
N GLU A 344 27.35 -4.79 18.15
CA GLU A 344 26.40 -5.37 19.09
C GLU A 344 24.95 -5.20 18.62
N ASP A 345 24.62 -4.04 18.04
CA ASP A 345 23.30 -3.80 17.43
C ASP A 345 23.05 -4.77 16.28
N ALA A 346 24.03 -4.91 15.37
CA ALA A 346 23.93 -5.83 14.24
C ALA A 346 23.77 -7.28 14.71
N ALA A 347 24.60 -7.72 15.66
CA ALA A 347 24.52 -9.07 16.24
C ALA A 347 23.16 -9.33 16.91
N THR A 348 22.61 -8.34 17.62
CA THR A 348 21.30 -8.44 18.28
C THR A 348 20.17 -8.58 17.27
N VAL A 349 20.16 -7.75 16.23
CA VAL A 349 19.11 -7.78 15.19
C VAL A 349 19.21 -9.06 14.36
N LEU A 350 20.42 -9.53 14.06
CA LEU A 350 20.64 -10.81 13.36
C LEU A 350 20.10 -12.00 14.15
N ARG A 351 20.43 -12.11 15.44
CA ARG A 351 19.93 -13.21 16.29
C ARG A 351 18.42 -13.13 16.50
N ARG A 352 17.87 -11.92 16.58
CA ARG A 352 16.44 -11.72 16.85
C ARG A 352 15.57 -11.99 15.62
N PHE A 353 16.03 -11.61 14.43
CA PHE A 353 15.17 -11.59 13.25
C PHE A 353 15.65 -12.40 12.06
N GLY A 354 16.90 -12.84 12.03
CA GLY A 354 17.36 -13.72 10.98
C GLY A 354 16.73 -15.11 11.12
N PRO A 355 16.68 -15.89 10.03
CA PRO A 355 16.00 -17.17 10.01
C PRO A 355 16.85 -18.24 10.71
N GLY A 356 16.23 -18.97 11.65
CA GLY A 356 16.84 -20.10 12.34
C GLY A 356 17.77 -19.72 13.52
N PRO A 357 18.24 -20.72 14.28
CA PRO A 357 18.98 -20.49 15.54
C PRO A 357 20.39 -19.91 15.33
N ASP A 358 21.02 -20.16 14.18
CA ASP A 358 22.40 -19.73 13.88
C ASP A 358 22.44 -18.51 12.94
N ALA A 359 21.35 -17.72 12.91
CA ALA A 359 21.16 -16.67 11.93
C ALA A 359 22.31 -15.65 11.85
N GLU A 360 22.88 -15.25 12.98
CA GLU A 360 24.02 -14.35 13.01
C GLU A 360 25.24 -14.92 12.25
N GLN A 361 25.59 -16.18 12.55
CA GLN A 361 26.72 -16.83 11.88
C GLN A 361 26.43 -17.01 10.38
N ALA A 362 25.20 -17.37 10.02
CA ALA A 362 24.80 -17.59 8.65
C ALA A 362 24.89 -16.30 7.81
N TYR A 363 24.38 -15.18 8.31
CA TYR A 363 24.50 -13.87 7.66
C TYR A 363 25.95 -13.43 7.50
N ARG A 364 26.76 -13.54 8.55
CA ARG A 364 28.19 -13.16 8.47
C ARG A 364 28.98 -14.05 7.50
N SER A 365 28.59 -15.32 7.35
CA SER A 365 29.22 -16.23 6.40
C SER A 365 28.80 -15.92 4.96
N ALA A 366 27.54 -15.53 4.75
CA ALA A 366 27.01 -15.12 3.45
C ALA A 366 27.54 -13.76 3.00
N PHE A 367 27.82 -12.86 3.94
CA PHE A 367 28.27 -11.48 3.70
C PHE A 367 29.53 -11.16 4.53
N PRO A 368 30.69 -11.78 4.23
CA PRO A 368 31.90 -11.69 5.07
C PRO A 368 32.52 -10.30 5.12
N ASP A 369 32.28 -9.48 4.09
CA ASP A 369 32.82 -8.12 3.96
C ASP A 369 31.83 -7.03 4.43
N ALA A 370 30.60 -7.41 4.84
CA ALA A 370 29.56 -6.46 5.21
C ALA A 370 29.85 -5.80 6.57
N ALA A 371 29.73 -4.48 6.62
CA ALA A 371 29.81 -3.71 7.84
C ALA A 371 28.58 -3.94 8.75
N PRO A 372 28.64 -3.61 10.06
CA PRO A 372 27.51 -3.81 10.97
C PRO A 372 26.20 -3.15 10.52
N GLY A 373 26.29 -1.92 9.99
CA GLY A 373 25.13 -1.22 9.43
C GLY A 373 24.51 -1.94 8.24
N GLU A 374 25.32 -2.53 7.36
CA GLU A 374 24.87 -3.29 6.20
C GLU A 374 24.23 -4.61 6.62
N LEU A 375 24.81 -5.34 7.58
CA LEU A 375 24.21 -6.55 8.14
C LEU A 375 22.85 -6.28 8.79
N HIS A 376 22.75 -5.19 9.56
CA HIS A 376 21.49 -4.73 10.14
C HIS A 376 20.45 -4.41 9.05
N GLU A 377 20.85 -3.68 8.01
CA GLU A 377 19.97 -3.34 6.89
C GLU A 377 19.52 -4.58 6.10
N LEU A 378 20.42 -5.52 5.82
CA LEU A 378 20.14 -6.75 5.10
C LEU A 378 19.05 -7.56 5.80
N VAL A 379 19.24 -7.92 7.08
CA VAL A 379 18.26 -8.75 7.80
C VAL A 379 16.91 -8.07 7.98
N GLN A 380 16.90 -6.74 8.18
CA GLN A 380 15.65 -5.98 8.29
C GLN A 380 14.94 -5.87 6.94
N SER A 381 15.67 -5.62 5.86
CA SER A 381 15.12 -5.55 4.51
C SER A 381 14.59 -6.93 4.07
N ASP A 382 15.32 -8.00 4.37
CA ASP A 382 14.94 -9.38 4.10
C ASP A 382 13.66 -9.77 4.83
N ARG A 383 13.61 -9.59 6.17
CA ARG A 383 12.45 -10.03 6.96
C ARG A 383 11.19 -9.22 6.67
N VAL A 384 11.34 -7.91 6.41
CA VAL A 384 10.18 -7.01 6.34
C VAL A 384 9.63 -6.96 4.93
N PHE A 385 10.45 -6.99 3.87
CA PHE A 385 9.97 -6.71 2.51
C PHE A 385 10.49 -7.66 1.43
N ARG A 386 11.81 -7.89 1.35
CA ARG A 386 12.42 -8.61 0.22
C ARG A 386 11.95 -10.06 0.15
N MET A 387 12.12 -10.81 1.24
CA MET A 387 11.75 -12.23 1.28
C MET A 387 10.23 -12.44 1.32
N PRO A 388 9.43 -11.64 2.05
CA PRO A 388 7.98 -11.58 1.89
C PRO A 388 7.49 -11.50 0.43
N CYS A 389 8.08 -10.60 -0.37
CA CYS A 389 7.76 -10.44 -1.79
C CYS A 389 8.12 -11.68 -2.61
N LEU A 390 9.34 -12.19 -2.43
CA LEU A 390 9.81 -13.35 -3.19
C LEU A 390 9.00 -14.61 -2.89
N HIS A 391 8.74 -14.89 -1.61
CA HIS A 391 7.95 -16.05 -1.18
C HIS A 391 6.50 -15.96 -1.67
N LEU A 392 5.94 -14.75 -1.84
CA LEU A 392 4.62 -14.57 -2.44
C LEU A 392 4.63 -14.94 -3.93
N ALA A 393 5.67 -14.57 -4.66
CA ALA A 393 5.86 -14.97 -6.07
C ALA A 393 6.02 -16.49 -6.21
N GLU A 394 6.87 -17.09 -5.36
CA GLU A 394 7.11 -18.53 -5.34
C GLU A 394 5.82 -19.30 -4.98
N ALA A 395 5.05 -18.83 -4.00
CA ALA A 395 3.75 -19.40 -3.66
C ALA A 395 2.79 -19.36 -4.85
N GLN A 396 2.74 -18.24 -5.58
CA GLN A 396 1.86 -18.08 -6.74
C GLN A 396 2.24 -19.05 -7.86
N VAL A 397 3.53 -19.19 -8.16
CA VAL A 397 4.02 -20.11 -9.20
C VAL A 397 3.87 -21.57 -8.78
N ALA A 398 4.13 -21.92 -7.52
CA ALA A 398 3.95 -23.27 -6.98
C ALA A 398 2.49 -23.74 -7.05
N ALA A 399 1.54 -22.81 -6.89
CA ALA A 399 0.12 -23.08 -7.06
C ALA A 399 -0.33 -23.20 -8.53
N GLY A 400 0.57 -23.04 -9.51
CA GLY A 400 0.28 -23.03 -10.94
C GLY A 400 -0.27 -21.70 -11.47
N GLY A 401 -0.18 -20.63 -10.67
CA GLY A 401 -0.50 -19.26 -11.07
C GLY A 401 0.67 -18.58 -11.79
N ARG A 402 0.49 -17.29 -12.11
CA ARG A 402 1.48 -16.50 -12.85
C ARG A 402 1.94 -15.28 -12.06
N ALA A 403 3.25 -15.18 -11.83
CA ALA A 403 3.88 -14.04 -11.19
C ALA A 403 4.99 -13.44 -12.07
N HIS A 404 5.24 -12.14 -11.89
CA HIS A 404 6.36 -11.40 -12.46
C HIS A 404 7.07 -10.69 -11.30
N VAL A 405 8.39 -10.82 -11.23
CA VAL A 405 9.17 -10.23 -10.13
C VAL A 405 10.03 -9.08 -10.62
N TYR A 406 10.11 -8.01 -9.84
CA TYR A 406 11.07 -6.92 -10.05
C TYR A 406 11.86 -6.60 -8.78
N GLU A 407 13.05 -6.03 -8.98
CA GLU A 407 13.83 -5.37 -7.94
C GLU A 407 14.16 -3.94 -8.43
N LEU A 408 13.88 -2.91 -7.62
CA LEU A 408 14.31 -1.54 -7.90
C LEU A 408 15.68 -1.26 -7.27
N THR A 409 16.64 -0.90 -8.11
CA THR A 409 18.05 -0.72 -7.73
C THR A 409 18.61 0.66 -8.05
N TRP A 410 17.81 1.49 -8.73
CA TRP A 410 18.13 2.89 -8.93
C TRP A 410 18.10 3.65 -7.59
N PRO A 411 19.15 4.40 -7.23
CA PRO A 411 19.22 5.08 -5.93
C PRO A 411 18.51 6.43 -5.94
N ALA A 412 17.72 6.70 -4.89
CA ALA A 412 17.10 8.00 -4.66
C ALA A 412 18.18 9.10 -4.49
N PRO A 413 18.07 10.25 -5.18
CA PRO A 413 19.07 11.32 -5.13
C PRO A 413 18.96 12.18 -3.86
N GLY A 414 17.81 12.18 -3.20
CA GLY A 414 17.53 12.95 -2.00
C GLY A 414 18.52 12.68 -0.87
N LEU A 415 18.75 13.70 -0.04
CA LEU A 415 19.70 13.65 1.08
C LEU A 415 21.13 13.23 0.67
N GLY A 416 21.55 13.58 -0.55
CA GLY A 416 22.89 13.26 -1.05
C GLY A 416 23.08 11.79 -1.40
N GLY A 417 22.01 11.07 -1.75
CA GLY A 417 22.07 9.65 -2.13
C GLY A 417 22.09 8.67 -0.97
N VAL A 418 22.08 9.15 0.28
CA VAL A 418 22.19 8.31 1.49
C VAL A 418 21.05 7.31 1.63
N LEU A 419 19.91 7.58 0.98
CA LEU A 419 18.73 6.71 1.01
C LEU A 419 18.89 5.50 0.09
N GLY A 420 19.69 5.56 -0.97
CA GLY A 420 19.78 4.47 -1.95
C GLY A 420 18.42 4.10 -2.54
N SER A 421 18.21 2.84 -2.90
CA SER A 421 16.93 2.33 -3.38
C SER A 421 16.01 1.97 -2.22
N CYS A 422 15.66 2.97 -1.42
CA CYS A 422 14.90 2.77 -0.20
C CYS A 422 13.42 2.43 -0.42
N HIS A 423 12.75 1.99 0.64
CA HIS A 423 11.30 1.75 0.66
C HIS A 423 10.47 2.91 0.11
N GLY A 424 9.47 2.58 -0.72
CA GLY A 424 8.54 3.53 -1.33
C GLY A 424 9.09 4.39 -2.47
N LEU A 425 10.34 4.20 -2.92
CA LEU A 425 10.92 4.95 -4.05
C LEU A 425 10.19 4.72 -5.38
N ASP A 426 9.59 3.56 -5.55
CA ASP A 426 8.75 3.23 -6.69
C ASP A 426 7.45 4.05 -6.75
N ILE A 427 6.96 4.62 -5.64
CA ILE A 427 5.77 5.50 -5.62
C ILE A 427 5.97 6.75 -6.49
N PRO A 428 6.92 7.66 -6.19
CA PRO A 428 7.10 8.87 -7.01
C PRO A 428 7.52 8.55 -8.44
N LEU A 429 8.24 7.43 -8.67
CA LEU A 429 8.55 6.96 -10.01
C LEU A 429 7.28 6.53 -10.77
N LEU A 430 6.37 5.81 -10.13
CA LEU A 430 5.12 5.35 -10.74
C LEU A 430 4.14 6.51 -10.97
N PHE A 431 3.91 7.36 -9.97
CA PHE A 431 2.94 8.46 -10.07
C PHE A 431 3.49 9.69 -10.81
N GLY A 432 4.81 9.81 -10.94
CA GLY A 432 5.46 11.00 -11.51
C GLY A 432 5.38 12.22 -10.59
N THR A 433 5.24 12.01 -9.27
CA THR A 433 4.99 13.03 -8.26
C THR A 433 6.24 13.28 -7.41
N PHE A 434 7.29 13.81 -8.03
CA PHE A 434 8.61 13.96 -7.40
C PHE A 434 8.70 15.06 -6.34
N THR A 435 7.77 16.01 -6.32
CA THR A 435 7.81 17.18 -5.44
C THR A 435 6.74 17.13 -4.34
N ALA A 436 6.07 15.99 -4.18
CA ALA A 436 4.99 15.79 -3.22
C ALA A 436 5.33 14.68 -2.23
N ASP A 437 4.95 14.87 -0.96
CA ASP A 437 5.02 13.86 0.10
C ASP A 437 6.37 13.12 0.15
N LEU A 438 6.37 11.79 -0.03
CA LEU A 438 7.59 10.99 -0.06
C LEU A 438 8.52 11.42 -1.21
N GLY A 439 7.99 11.78 -2.38
CA GLY A 439 8.77 12.32 -3.49
C GLY A 439 9.64 13.51 -3.06
N ASN A 440 9.08 14.44 -2.29
CA ASN A 440 9.83 15.61 -1.81
C ASN A 440 11.02 15.24 -0.91
N LEU A 441 10.93 14.13 -0.17
CA LEU A 441 12.07 13.60 0.60
C LEU A 441 13.09 12.89 -0.31
N LEU A 442 12.61 12.05 -1.22
CA LEU A 442 13.45 11.19 -2.06
C LEU A 442 14.14 11.95 -3.20
N PHE A 443 13.65 13.15 -3.54
CA PHE A 443 14.17 14.03 -4.59
C PHE A 443 14.52 15.43 -4.06
N ALA A 444 14.68 15.58 -2.73
CA ALA A 444 14.84 16.86 -2.05
C ALA A 444 15.81 17.82 -2.76
N ASP A 445 15.30 18.97 -3.19
CA ASP A 445 16.03 20.07 -3.84
C ASP A 445 16.76 19.71 -5.15
N VAL A 446 16.33 18.63 -5.82
CA VAL A 446 16.88 18.19 -7.11
C VAL A 446 15.76 18.03 -8.13
N GLU A 447 15.85 18.76 -9.24
CA GLU A 447 15.01 18.48 -10.41
C GLU A 447 15.22 17.02 -10.86
N PRO A 448 14.16 16.24 -11.10
CA PRO A 448 14.30 14.85 -11.52
C PRO A 448 15.25 14.73 -12.72
N SER A 449 16.30 13.92 -12.58
CA SER A 449 17.28 13.73 -13.64
C SER A 449 16.63 13.10 -14.88
N PRO A 450 17.21 13.25 -16.08
CA PRO A 450 16.72 12.55 -17.27
C PRO A 450 16.60 11.03 -17.07
N GLU A 451 17.49 10.44 -16.27
CA GLU A 451 17.46 9.03 -15.89
C GLU A 451 16.25 8.69 -15.02
N ALA A 452 15.97 9.51 -13.99
CA ALA A 452 14.79 9.34 -13.15
C ALA A 452 13.48 9.45 -13.95
N LEU A 453 13.41 10.41 -14.89
CA LEU A 453 12.26 10.60 -15.77
C LEU A 453 12.07 9.42 -16.74
N ALA A 454 13.16 8.89 -17.29
CA ALA A 454 13.14 7.72 -18.16
C ALA A 454 12.68 6.46 -17.39
N LEU A 455 13.20 6.25 -16.18
CA LEU A 455 12.79 5.15 -15.30
C LEU A 455 11.31 5.28 -14.90
N SER A 456 10.87 6.47 -14.51
CA SER A 456 9.48 6.78 -14.18
C SER A 456 8.52 6.48 -15.35
N THR A 457 8.90 6.87 -16.57
CA THR A 457 8.14 6.55 -17.79
C THR A 457 8.05 5.03 -18.01
N ARG A 458 9.14 4.31 -17.76
CA ARG A 458 9.18 2.85 -17.90
C ARG A 458 8.33 2.14 -16.84
N PHE A 459 8.35 2.60 -15.59
CA PHE A 459 7.47 2.10 -14.53
C PHE A 459 6.01 2.20 -14.96
N ARG A 460 5.58 3.41 -15.37
CA ARG A 460 4.21 3.61 -15.86
C ARG A 460 3.88 2.72 -17.05
N ALA A 461 4.74 2.68 -18.07
CA ALA A 461 4.51 1.84 -19.24
C ALA A 461 4.33 0.36 -18.88
N SER A 462 5.15 -0.16 -17.96
CA SER A 462 5.10 -1.57 -17.55
C SER A 462 3.86 -1.89 -16.73
N TRP A 463 3.50 -1.04 -15.75
CA TRP A 463 2.31 -1.23 -14.91
C TRP A 463 1.02 -1.13 -15.73
N THR A 464 0.95 -0.15 -16.64
CA THR A 464 -0.24 0.05 -17.48
C THR A 464 -0.36 -1.01 -18.58
N ALA A 465 0.76 -1.50 -19.14
CA ALA A 465 0.77 -2.66 -20.04
C ALA A 465 0.31 -3.94 -19.32
N PHE A 466 0.73 -4.14 -18.06
CA PHE A 466 0.24 -5.24 -17.25
C PHE A 466 -1.25 -5.13 -16.95
N ALA A 467 -1.75 -3.95 -16.56
CA ALA A 467 -3.17 -3.76 -16.31
C ALA A 467 -4.03 -4.08 -17.56
N ARG A 468 -3.52 -3.73 -18.75
CA ARG A 468 -4.20 -3.96 -20.04
C ARG A 468 -4.12 -5.41 -20.52
N ALA A 469 -2.95 -6.04 -20.44
CA ALA A 469 -2.67 -7.30 -21.16
C ALA A 469 -2.04 -8.39 -20.29
N GLY A 470 -1.75 -8.13 -19.02
CA GLY A 470 -1.05 -9.06 -18.13
C GLY A 470 0.40 -9.29 -18.56
N ALA A 471 1.02 -8.34 -19.27
CA ALA A 471 2.40 -8.44 -19.75
C ALA A 471 3.17 -7.15 -19.41
N PRO A 472 4.05 -7.16 -18.39
CA PRO A 472 4.74 -5.95 -17.95
C PRO A 472 5.98 -5.61 -18.78
N GLY A 473 6.36 -6.46 -19.75
CA GLY A 473 7.54 -6.25 -20.59
C GLY A 473 8.74 -7.14 -20.24
N TRP A 474 8.62 -8.01 -19.23
CA TRP A 474 9.61 -9.03 -18.89
C TRP A 474 8.96 -10.41 -18.65
N PRO A 475 9.76 -11.50 -18.65
CA PRO A 475 9.24 -12.86 -18.47
C PRO A 475 8.52 -13.06 -17.13
N ALA A 476 7.66 -14.08 -17.08
CA ALA A 476 7.12 -14.58 -15.81
C ALA A 476 8.26 -15.18 -14.98
N TYR A 477 8.12 -15.07 -13.67
CA TYR A 477 9.03 -15.70 -12.72
C TYR A 477 8.87 -17.22 -12.75
N ASP A 478 9.99 -17.93 -12.67
CA ASP A 478 10.04 -19.37 -12.53
C ASP A 478 11.12 -19.73 -11.50
N THR A 479 10.94 -20.86 -10.81
CA THR A 479 11.83 -21.25 -9.69
C THR A 479 13.17 -21.83 -10.14
N GLU A 480 13.35 -22.13 -11.44
CA GLU A 480 14.60 -22.68 -12.00
C GLU A 480 15.59 -21.58 -12.37
N ARG A 481 15.14 -20.61 -13.17
CA ARG A 481 15.93 -19.47 -13.67
C ARG A 481 15.85 -18.26 -12.76
N ARG A 482 14.76 -18.15 -11.97
CA ARG A 482 14.49 -17.05 -11.03
C ARG A 482 14.67 -15.69 -11.70
N SER A 483 14.16 -15.55 -12.92
CA SER A 483 14.32 -14.34 -13.72
C SER A 483 13.54 -13.18 -13.11
N VAL A 484 14.24 -12.09 -12.82
CA VAL A 484 13.73 -10.87 -12.21
C VAL A 484 14.09 -9.67 -13.08
N GLN A 485 13.16 -8.72 -13.19
CA GLN A 485 13.44 -7.43 -13.80
C GLN A 485 14.15 -6.53 -12.78
N VAL A 486 15.43 -6.28 -13.00
CA VAL A 486 16.18 -5.25 -12.26
C VAL A 486 15.89 -3.90 -12.91
N LEU A 487 15.28 -3.01 -12.13
CA LEU A 487 14.91 -1.67 -12.54
C LEU A 487 15.99 -0.69 -12.06
N ASP A 488 16.80 -0.26 -13.01
CA ASP A 488 17.85 0.76 -12.86
C ASP A 488 17.76 1.75 -14.04
N THR A 489 18.72 2.68 -14.16
CA THR A 489 18.89 3.53 -15.34
C THR A 489 18.92 2.68 -16.62
N GLU A 490 19.66 1.58 -16.60
CA GLU A 490 19.68 0.55 -17.66
C GLU A 490 19.09 -0.76 -17.11
N PRO A 491 17.81 -1.05 -17.38
CA PRO A 491 17.14 -2.20 -16.80
C PRO A 491 17.54 -3.50 -17.49
N VAL A 492 17.67 -4.56 -16.69
CA VAL A 492 18.11 -5.88 -17.14
C VAL A 492 17.23 -6.97 -16.55
N VAL A 493 16.97 -8.03 -17.33
CA VAL A 493 16.39 -9.27 -16.80
C VAL A 493 17.53 -10.21 -16.47
N THR A 494 17.65 -10.60 -15.20
CA THR A 494 18.70 -11.48 -14.69
C THR A 494 18.15 -12.46 -13.67
N ALA A 495 18.92 -13.48 -13.30
CA ALA A 495 18.62 -14.29 -12.12
C ALA A 495 18.56 -13.41 -10.87
N TYR A 496 17.71 -13.78 -9.91
CA TYR A 496 17.45 -13.00 -8.69
C TYR A 496 18.75 -12.54 -8.01
N PRO A 497 19.03 -11.22 -7.95
CA PRO A 497 20.32 -10.71 -7.49
C PRO A 497 20.62 -11.02 -6.02
N GLU A 498 19.58 -11.12 -5.20
CA GLU A 498 19.64 -11.31 -3.75
C GLU A 498 19.67 -12.80 -3.34
N GLU A 499 20.38 -13.63 -4.13
CA GLU A 499 20.41 -15.09 -3.97
C GLU A 499 20.96 -15.54 -2.61
N ALA A 500 21.94 -14.82 -2.04
CA ALA A 500 22.48 -15.15 -0.71
C ALA A 500 21.42 -15.00 0.39
N SER A 501 20.67 -13.90 0.40
CA SER A 501 19.52 -13.72 1.30
C SER A 501 18.46 -14.78 1.05
N ARG A 502 18.09 -15.05 -0.21
CA ARG A 502 17.11 -16.11 -0.51
C ARG A 502 17.53 -17.46 0.07
N GLN A 503 18.80 -17.84 -0.04
CA GLN A 503 19.29 -19.11 0.53
C GLN A 503 19.15 -19.16 2.05
N LEU A 504 19.40 -18.05 2.75
CA LEU A 504 19.20 -17.96 4.21
C LEU A 504 17.72 -18.18 4.58
N TRP A 505 16.80 -17.68 3.75
CA TRP A 505 15.35 -17.71 4.00
C TRP A 505 14.60 -18.86 3.33
N GLU A 506 15.26 -19.74 2.58
CA GLU A 506 14.63 -20.79 1.76
C GLU A 506 13.69 -21.71 2.56
N GLY A 507 14.03 -22.01 3.82
CA GLY A 507 13.20 -22.82 4.73
C GLY A 507 12.23 -22.01 5.62
N HIS A 508 12.23 -20.68 5.51
CA HIS A 508 11.42 -19.82 6.36
C HIS A 508 9.94 -19.80 5.92
N ALA A 509 9.05 -20.06 6.86
CA ALA A 509 7.61 -19.96 6.64
C ALA A 509 7.07 -18.66 7.24
N PHE A 510 6.57 -17.76 6.40
CA PHE A 510 5.88 -16.57 6.84
C PHE A 510 4.48 -16.94 7.39
N ALA A 511 4.41 -17.05 8.72
CA ALA A 511 3.21 -17.35 9.48
C ALA A 511 2.69 -16.11 10.23
N ALA A 512 1.47 -16.22 10.77
CA ALA A 512 0.95 -15.18 11.66
C ALA A 512 1.79 -15.13 12.94
N LEU A 513 2.23 -13.93 13.32
CA LEU A 513 3.00 -13.70 14.54
C LEU A 513 2.11 -13.89 15.76
N THR A 514 2.61 -14.62 16.74
CA THR A 514 1.91 -14.99 17.98
C THR A 514 2.48 -14.23 19.17
N LEU A 515 1.85 -14.41 20.34
CA LEU A 515 2.49 -14.06 21.61
C LEU A 515 3.82 -14.82 21.75
N ALA A 516 4.74 -14.23 22.51
CA ALA A 516 5.96 -14.92 22.91
C ALA A 516 5.59 -16.12 23.81
N GLU A 517 6.32 -17.24 23.65
CA GLU A 517 6.16 -18.46 24.46
C GLU A 517 6.74 -18.34 25.87
#